data_AF-Q7VCY4-F1
#
_entry.id   AF-Q7VCY4-F1
#
_cell.length_a   1.000
_cell.length_b   1.000
_cell.length_c   1.000
_cell.angle_alpha   90.00
_cell.angle_beta   90.00
_cell.angle_gamma   90.00
#
_symmetry.space_group_name_H-M   'P 1'
#
loop_
_entity.id
_entity.type
_entity.pdbx_description
1 polymer ?
#
loop_
_entity_poly.entity_id
_entity_poly.type
_entity_poly.pdbx_seq_one_letter_code
_entity_poly.pdbx_strand_id
1 'polypeptide(L)'
;MKQSNAYPNKKLVDKADVIARTVVSQQSFYRSKDCNENHRQLLETMIGAAIWYLPHGKEFWTGGISVEALKKLSETKKITSLTKDHKYPRKVAAAELFKVDWSEIPNHCDEIVNRYQRKYGLFNYVTPTENKRLVKYQKGHVFISPEDSYRQAGILLQKISVDQLNLIRKGDLQLTELAITNQINV
;
A
#
# COMPACT_ATOMS: atom_id res chain seq x y z
N MET A 1 -21.21 18.57 -5.25
CA MET A 1 -20.07 17.62 -5.20
C MET A 1 -19.20 17.82 -6.42
N LYS A 2 -17.98 18.35 -6.28
CA LYS A 2 -17.02 18.38 -7.39
C LYS A 2 -16.27 17.04 -7.39
N GLN A 3 -16.58 16.16 -8.35
CA GLN A 3 -15.68 15.07 -8.70
C GLN A 3 -14.40 15.71 -9.23
N SER A 4 -13.30 15.62 -8.48
CA SER A 4 -11.99 15.99 -9.00
C SER A 4 -11.52 14.88 -9.96
N ASN A 5 -11.94 14.94 -11.22
CA ASN A 5 -11.30 14.19 -12.30
C ASN A 5 -9.94 14.85 -12.61
N ALA A 6 -8.99 14.71 -11.68
CA ALA A 6 -7.59 14.83 -12.05
C ALA A 6 -7.27 13.55 -12.84
N TYR A 7 -7.08 13.70 -14.15
CA TYR A 7 -6.60 12.60 -14.99
C TYR A 7 -5.40 11.94 -14.30
N PRO A 8 -5.36 10.60 -14.21
CA PRO A 8 -4.24 9.91 -13.58
C PRO A 8 -2.94 10.37 -14.24
N ASN A 9 -1.93 10.64 -13.41
CA ASN A 9 -0.61 11.06 -13.85
C ASN A 9 -0.16 10.24 -15.06
N LYS A 10 0.22 10.88 -16.18
CA LYS A 10 0.61 10.18 -17.42
C LYS A 10 1.64 9.06 -17.16
N LYS A 11 2.59 9.28 -16.26
CA LYS A 11 3.59 8.27 -15.84
C LYS A 11 2.99 7.07 -15.11
N LEU A 12 1.90 7.26 -14.37
CA LEU A 12 1.15 6.17 -13.73
C LEU A 12 0.44 5.34 -14.79
N VAL A 13 -0.23 5.99 -15.75
CA VAL A 13 -0.93 5.33 -16.86
C VAL A 13 0.04 4.52 -17.72
N ASP A 14 1.16 5.12 -18.15
CA ASP A 14 2.16 4.44 -19.00
C ASP A 14 2.70 3.16 -18.32
N LYS A 15 3.00 3.22 -17.02
CA LYS A 15 3.47 2.04 -16.28
C LYS A 15 2.36 1.02 -16.01
N ALA A 16 1.14 1.49 -15.75
CA ALA A 16 -0.03 0.62 -15.55
C ALA A 16 -0.36 -0.17 -16.81
N ASP A 17 -0.25 0.44 -18.00
CA ASP A 17 -0.43 -0.23 -19.29
C ASP A 17 0.60 -1.36 -19.49
N VAL A 18 1.87 -1.11 -19.18
CA VAL A 18 2.92 -2.15 -19.22
C VAL A 18 2.60 -3.30 -18.27
N ILE A 19 2.18 -3.01 -17.03
CA ILE A 19 1.78 -4.04 -16.06
C ILE A 19 0.59 -4.85 -16.60
N ALA A 20 -0.45 -4.18 -17.10
CA ALA A 20 -1.64 -4.82 -17.65
C ALA A 20 -1.30 -5.78 -18.79
N ARG A 21 -0.56 -5.31 -19.80
CA ARG A 21 -0.12 -6.12 -20.94
C ARG A 21 0.75 -7.31 -20.52
N THR A 22 1.63 -7.10 -19.54
CA THR A 22 2.49 -8.17 -19.03
C THR A 22 1.66 -9.23 -18.30
N VAL A 23 0.73 -8.83 -17.43
CA VAL A 23 -0.14 -9.77 -16.71
C VAL A 23 -1.00 -10.56 -17.70
N VAL A 24 -1.67 -9.89 -18.64
CA VAL A 24 -2.57 -10.52 -19.61
C VAL A 24 -1.82 -11.50 -20.50
N SER A 25 -0.67 -11.11 -21.05
CA SER A 25 0.12 -11.98 -21.92
C SER A 25 0.66 -13.23 -21.22
N GLN A 26 0.95 -13.14 -19.92
CA GLN A 26 1.48 -14.26 -19.14
C GLN A 26 0.38 -15.07 -18.42
N GLN A 27 -0.88 -14.65 -18.48
CA GLN A 27 -1.95 -15.25 -17.68
C GLN A 27 -2.25 -16.70 -18.08
N SER A 28 -2.22 -17.02 -19.37
CA SER A 28 -2.43 -18.39 -19.85
C SER A 28 -1.37 -19.34 -19.31
N PHE A 29 -0.10 -18.96 -19.40
CA PHE A 29 1.00 -19.69 -18.78
C PHE A 29 0.81 -19.77 -17.27
N TYR A 30 0.58 -18.65 -16.57
CA TYR A 30 0.36 -18.63 -15.12
C TYR A 30 -0.74 -19.61 -14.70
N ARG A 31 -1.84 -19.76 -15.45
CA ARG A 31 -2.93 -20.68 -15.10
C ARG A 31 -2.72 -22.12 -15.56
N SER A 32 -1.75 -22.37 -16.43
CA SER A 32 -1.48 -23.70 -16.97
C SER A 32 -0.85 -24.65 -15.93
N LYS A 33 -0.97 -25.95 -16.20
CA LYS A 33 -0.29 -27.03 -15.46
C LYS A 33 1.24 -26.97 -15.59
N ASP A 34 1.75 -26.31 -16.63
CA ASP A 34 3.19 -26.18 -16.90
C ASP A 34 3.83 -25.05 -16.06
N CYS A 35 3.02 -24.21 -15.41
CA CYS A 35 3.48 -23.18 -14.48
C CYS A 35 3.53 -23.73 -13.04
N ASN A 36 4.70 -24.24 -12.68
CA ASN A 36 5.01 -24.66 -11.33
C ASN A 36 5.10 -23.47 -10.35
N GLU A 37 5.21 -23.78 -9.06
CA GLU A 37 5.23 -22.77 -8.00
C GLU A 37 6.40 -21.78 -8.11
N ASN A 38 7.59 -22.23 -8.52
CA ASN A 38 8.74 -21.34 -8.71
C ASN A 38 8.49 -20.32 -9.84
N HIS A 39 7.85 -20.75 -10.94
CA HIS A 39 7.45 -19.87 -12.03
C HIS A 39 6.44 -18.81 -11.55
N ARG A 40 5.42 -19.23 -10.78
CA ARG A 40 4.42 -18.31 -10.19
C ARG A 40 5.09 -17.28 -9.28
N GLN A 41 5.97 -17.75 -8.39
CA GLN A 41 6.66 -16.86 -7.45
C GLN A 41 7.54 -15.84 -8.16
N LEU A 42 8.20 -16.21 -9.27
CA LEU A 42 8.98 -15.29 -10.09
C LEU A 42 8.08 -14.25 -10.77
N LEU A 43 7.01 -14.68 -11.43
CA LEU A 43 6.04 -13.79 -12.08
C LEU A 43 5.43 -12.80 -11.08
N GLU A 44 5.02 -13.28 -9.91
CA GLU A 44 4.47 -12.45 -8.83
C GLU A 44 5.49 -11.45 -8.28
N THR A 45 6.77 -11.85 -8.23
CA THR A 45 7.85 -10.96 -7.79
C THR A 45 8.09 -9.85 -8.81
N MET A 46 8.13 -10.18 -10.11
CA MET A 46 8.30 -9.21 -11.19
C MET A 46 7.15 -8.20 -11.23
N ILE A 47 5.91 -8.69 -11.25
CA ILE A 47 4.73 -7.82 -11.28
C ILE A 47 4.59 -7.03 -9.97
N GLY A 48 4.83 -7.68 -8.82
CA GLY A 48 4.80 -7.01 -7.51
C GLY A 48 5.84 -5.88 -7.41
N ALA A 49 7.04 -6.08 -7.97
CA ALA A 49 8.04 -5.03 -8.08
C ALA A 49 7.58 -3.90 -9.01
N ALA A 50 6.99 -4.23 -10.17
CA ALA A 50 6.47 -3.23 -11.10
C ALA A 50 5.39 -2.35 -10.45
N ILE A 51 4.45 -2.94 -9.69
CA ILE A 51 3.44 -2.22 -8.91
C ILE A 51 4.10 -1.27 -7.91
N TRP A 52 5.14 -1.72 -7.20
CA TRP A 52 5.85 -0.91 -6.21
C TRP A 52 6.54 0.33 -6.80
N TYR A 53 6.98 0.25 -8.06
CA TYR A 53 7.62 1.38 -8.76
C TYR A 53 6.64 2.32 -9.45
N LEU A 54 5.32 2.12 -9.30
CA LEU A 54 4.34 3.10 -9.75
C LEU A 54 4.51 4.43 -9.00
N PRO A 55 4.22 5.58 -9.65
CA PRO A 55 4.31 6.88 -8.99
C PRO A 55 3.47 6.89 -7.72
N HIS A 56 4.01 7.49 -6.66
CA HIS A 56 3.40 7.44 -5.35
C HIS A 56 3.57 8.78 -4.63
N GLY A 57 2.45 9.37 -4.22
CA GLY A 57 2.40 10.65 -3.51
C GLY A 57 1.78 10.56 -2.12
N LYS A 58 1.29 11.70 -1.62
CA LYS A 58 0.63 11.81 -0.30
C LYS A 58 -0.82 11.32 -0.33
N GLU A 59 -1.44 11.32 -1.49
CA GLU A 59 -2.81 10.89 -1.78
C GLU A 59 -3.05 9.40 -1.50
N PHE A 60 -1.99 8.59 -1.45
CA PHE A 60 -2.06 7.17 -1.10
C PHE A 60 -1.96 6.90 0.41
N TRP A 61 -1.70 7.93 1.21
CA TRP A 61 -1.66 7.76 2.66
C TRP A 61 -3.08 7.60 3.17
N THR A 62 -3.35 6.55 3.95
CA THR A 62 -4.72 6.30 4.43
C THR A 62 -5.12 7.16 5.64
N GLY A 63 -4.26 8.09 6.08
CA GLY A 63 -4.35 8.75 7.39
C GLY A 63 -3.86 7.87 8.55
N GLY A 64 -3.46 6.63 8.29
CA GLY A 64 -2.98 5.70 9.31
C GLY A 64 -1.52 5.95 9.70
N ILE A 65 -1.27 6.04 11.00
CA ILE A 65 0.07 6.13 11.61
C ILE A 65 0.10 5.33 12.90
N SER A 66 1.15 4.57 13.19
CA SER A 66 1.23 3.82 14.44
C SER A 66 1.48 4.72 15.65
N VAL A 67 1.11 4.25 16.84
CA VAL A 67 1.43 4.95 18.10
C VAL A 67 2.94 5.13 18.29
N GLU A 68 3.76 4.12 17.98
CA GLU A 68 5.23 4.28 18.07
C GLU A 68 5.75 5.30 17.05
N ALA A 69 5.15 5.35 15.86
CA ALA A 69 5.51 6.32 14.84
C ALA A 69 5.11 7.75 15.23
N LEU A 70 3.97 7.95 15.90
CA LEU A 70 3.58 9.24 16.47
C LEU A 70 4.60 9.73 17.51
N LYS A 71 4.97 8.87 18.47
CA LYS A 71 6.00 9.19 19.50
C LYS A 71 7.34 9.55 18.86
N LYS A 72 7.79 8.75 17.91
CA LYS A 72 9.04 9.01 17.18
C LYS A 72 8.96 10.31 16.36
N LEU A 73 7.79 10.62 15.79
CA LEU A 73 7.59 11.83 15.02
C LEU A 73 7.60 13.08 15.91
N SER A 74 7.03 13.04 17.11
CA SER A 74 7.06 14.16 18.05
C SER A 74 8.46 14.44 18.57
N GLU A 75 9.26 13.40 18.81
CA GLU A 75 10.67 13.52 19.21
C GLU A 75 11.55 14.09 18.09
N THR A 76 11.46 13.50 16.90
CA THR A 76 12.39 13.82 15.80
C THR A 76 11.94 14.97 14.92
N LYS A 77 10.63 15.26 14.89
CA LYS A 77 9.95 16.19 13.97
C LYS A 77 10.14 15.86 12.48
N LYS A 78 10.68 14.67 12.18
CA LYS A 78 11.10 14.24 10.84
C LYS A 78 10.26 13.06 10.37
N ILE A 79 9.40 13.30 9.38
CA ILE A 79 8.61 12.24 8.73
C ILE A 79 9.49 11.18 8.06
N THR A 80 10.70 11.56 7.64
CA THR A 80 11.71 10.67 7.06
C THR A 80 12.28 9.67 8.06
N SER A 81 12.02 9.85 9.36
CA SER A 81 12.37 8.87 10.40
C SER A 81 11.40 7.68 10.45
N LEU A 82 10.28 7.77 9.74
CA LEU A 82 9.23 6.77 9.63
C LEU A 82 9.34 6.02 8.29
N THR A 83 8.70 4.86 8.22
CA THR A 83 8.59 4.03 7.02
C THR A 83 7.17 4.08 6.48
N LYS A 84 7.03 4.16 5.15
CA LYS A 84 5.77 3.95 4.46
C LYS A 84 5.55 2.44 4.27
N ASP A 85 4.75 1.84 5.13
CA ASP A 85 4.34 0.46 4.97
C ASP A 85 3.15 0.39 4.01
N HIS A 86 3.31 -0.35 2.90
CA HIS A 86 2.20 -0.58 1.98
C HIS A 86 1.31 -1.67 2.57
N LYS A 87 0.05 -1.32 2.79
CA LYS A 87 -0.93 -2.19 3.44
C LYS A 87 -1.06 -3.55 2.76
N TYR A 88 -0.95 -3.55 1.43
CA TYR A 88 -1.14 -4.72 0.60
C TYR A 88 0.21 -5.29 0.13
N PRO A 89 0.54 -6.56 0.42
CA PRO A 89 1.81 -7.12 -0.01
C PRO A 89 1.91 -7.23 -1.52
N ARG A 90 3.08 -6.86 -2.04
CA ARG A 90 3.34 -6.76 -3.49
C ARG A 90 3.07 -8.07 -4.24
N LYS A 91 3.56 -9.20 -3.72
CA LYS A 91 3.35 -10.51 -4.34
C LYS A 91 1.88 -10.94 -4.30
N VAL A 92 1.16 -10.59 -3.23
CA VAL A 92 -0.28 -10.86 -3.12
C VAL A 92 -1.05 -10.03 -4.16
N ALA A 93 -0.72 -8.74 -4.31
CA ALA A 93 -1.30 -7.88 -5.35
C ALA A 93 -1.09 -8.49 -6.75
N ALA A 94 0.13 -8.96 -7.05
CA ALA A 94 0.45 -9.59 -8.32
C ALA A 94 -0.33 -10.89 -8.54
N ALA A 95 -0.40 -11.77 -7.53
CA ALA A 95 -1.17 -13.01 -7.60
C ALA A 95 -2.66 -12.74 -7.84
N GLU A 96 -3.23 -11.69 -7.24
CA GLU A 96 -4.60 -11.26 -7.53
C GLU A 96 -4.77 -10.85 -8.99
N LEU A 97 -3.85 -10.05 -9.54
CA LEU A 97 -3.91 -9.63 -10.95
C LEU A 97 -3.88 -10.81 -11.93
N PHE A 98 -3.10 -11.86 -11.63
CA PHE A 98 -3.10 -13.07 -12.46
C PHE A 98 -4.40 -13.90 -12.34
N LYS A 99 -5.16 -13.72 -11.26
CA LYS A 99 -6.45 -14.39 -11.04
C LYS A 99 -7.66 -13.62 -11.59
N VAL A 100 -7.51 -12.34 -11.92
CA VAL A 100 -8.56 -11.53 -12.57
C VAL A 100 -8.95 -12.15 -13.91
N ASP A 101 -10.26 -12.21 -14.21
CA ASP A 101 -10.72 -12.48 -15.58
C ASP A 101 -10.65 -11.19 -16.40
N TRP A 102 -9.62 -11.06 -17.23
CA TRP A 102 -9.41 -9.85 -18.04
C TRP A 102 -10.32 -9.77 -19.26
N SER A 103 -11.03 -10.86 -19.62
CA SER A 103 -11.97 -10.83 -20.74
C SER A 103 -13.21 -9.99 -20.45
N GLU A 104 -13.56 -9.85 -19.17
CA GLU A 104 -14.70 -9.06 -18.69
C GLU A 104 -14.36 -7.59 -18.43
N ILE A 105 -13.09 -7.20 -18.57
CA ILE A 105 -12.60 -5.85 -18.22
C ILE A 105 -12.30 -5.08 -19.50
N PRO A 106 -13.12 -4.06 -19.86
CA PRO A 106 -12.96 -3.33 -21.12
C PRO A 106 -11.65 -2.54 -21.22
N ASN A 107 -11.15 -2.01 -20.10
CA ASN A 107 -9.90 -1.26 -20.04
C ASN A 107 -8.98 -1.81 -18.94
N HIS A 108 -7.99 -2.62 -19.34
CA HIS A 108 -7.06 -3.26 -18.42
C HIS A 108 -6.15 -2.26 -17.70
N CYS A 109 -5.72 -1.20 -18.39
CA CYS A 109 -4.88 -0.17 -17.80
C CYS A 109 -5.64 0.57 -16.68
N ASP A 110 -6.88 1.00 -16.95
CA ASP A 110 -7.70 1.68 -15.95
C ASP A 110 -7.96 0.79 -14.73
N GLU A 111 -8.14 -0.51 -14.92
CA GLU A 111 -8.29 -1.45 -13.81
C GLU A 111 -7.02 -1.53 -12.94
N ILE A 112 -5.82 -1.57 -13.54
CA ILE A 112 -4.57 -1.51 -12.78
C ILE A 112 -4.47 -0.19 -11.99
N VAL A 113 -4.80 0.94 -12.63
CA VAL A 113 -4.80 2.26 -11.97
C VAL A 113 -5.77 2.27 -10.80
N ASN A 114 -7.00 1.79 -11.00
CA ASN A 114 -8.04 1.75 -9.97
C ASN A 114 -7.62 0.88 -8.77
N ARG A 115 -7.09 -0.32 -9.01
CA ARG A 115 -6.60 -1.20 -7.94
C ARG A 115 -5.42 -0.59 -7.21
N TYR A 116 -4.49 0.06 -7.92
CA TYR A 116 -3.37 0.73 -7.29
C TYR A 116 -3.82 1.88 -6.39
N GLN A 117 -4.70 2.76 -6.88
CA GLN A 117 -5.22 3.90 -6.12
C GLN A 117 -6.08 3.50 -4.92
N ARG A 118 -6.88 2.44 -5.04
CA ARG A 118 -7.84 2.04 -4.01
C ARG A 118 -7.32 0.98 -3.05
N LYS A 119 -6.24 0.27 -3.40
CA LYS A 119 -5.79 -0.90 -2.64
C LYS A 119 -4.27 -1.04 -2.59
N TYR A 120 -3.61 -1.28 -3.73
CA TYR A 120 -2.22 -1.74 -3.73
C TYR A 120 -1.19 -0.66 -3.38
N GLY A 121 -1.47 0.60 -3.75
CA GLY A 121 -0.62 1.74 -3.47
C GLY A 121 -0.84 2.33 -2.08
N LEU A 122 -1.88 1.92 -1.35
CA LEU A 122 -2.22 2.52 -0.07
C LEU A 122 -1.19 2.18 1.02
N PHE A 123 -0.82 3.18 1.82
CA PHE A 123 0.19 3.04 2.85
C PHE A 123 -0.18 3.69 4.19
N ASN A 124 0.49 3.21 5.24
CA ASN A 124 0.49 3.79 6.58
C ASN A 124 1.91 4.16 7.00
N TYR A 125 2.01 5.05 7.99
CA TYR A 125 3.29 5.34 8.62
C TYR A 125 3.52 4.43 9.83
N VAL A 126 4.68 3.78 9.84
CA VAL A 126 5.15 2.95 10.96
C VAL A 126 6.62 3.25 11.23
N THR A 127 7.16 2.80 12.35
CA THR A 127 8.61 2.85 12.59
C THR A 127 9.34 1.80 11.74
N PRO A 128 10.65 1.98 11.46
CA PRO A 128 11.44 0.93 10.81
C PRO A 128 11.44 -0.41 11.56
N THR A 129 11.36 -0.37 12.89
CA THR A 129 11.29 -1.57 13.75
C THR A 129 9.94 -2.28 13.59
N GLU A 130 8.85 -1.52 13.61
CA GLU A 130 7.50 -2.04 13.31
C GLU A 130 7.42 -2.66 11.93
N ASN A 131 7.98 -2.01 10.91
CA ASN A 131 8.00 -2.53 9.55
C ASN A 131 8.70 -3.90 9.47
N LYS A 132 9.82 -4.08 10.18
CA LYS A 132 10.49 -5.39 10.26
C LYS A 132 9.59 -6.45 10.91
N ARG A 133 8.79 -6.10 11.92
CA ARG A 133 7.83 -7.00 12.56
C ARG A 133 6.66 -7.36 11.62
N LEU A 134 6.21 -6.43 10.78
CA LEU A 134 5.11 -6.60 9.83
C LEU A 134 5.41 -7.59 8.71
N VAL A 135 6.62 -7.55 8.16
CA VAL A 135 7.00 -8.31 6.95
C VAL A 135 6.69 -9.80 7.03
N LYS A 136 6.77 -10.43 8.22
CA LYS A 136 6.44 -11.86 8.39
C LYS A 136 4.95 -12.18 8.21
N TYR A 137 4.06 -11.25 8.52
CA TYR A 137 2.60 -11.41 8.37
C TYR A 137 2.09 -10.98 6.99
N GLN A 138 2.92 -10.27 6.23
CA GLN A 138 2.66 -9.81 4.87
C GLN A 138 3.22 -10.76 3.79
N LYS A 139 3.51 -12.02 4.14
CA LYS A 139 3.95 -13.04 3.16
C LYS A 139 2.76 -13.73 2.51
N GLY A 140 2.90 -14.13 1.25
CA GLY A 140 1.78 -14.61 0.42
C GLY A 140 0.86 -15.67 1.06
N HIS A 141 1.43 -16.70 1.70
CA HIS A 141 0.64 -17.76 2.35
C HIS A 141 0.17 -17.43 3.78
N VAL A 142 0.70 -16.36 4.38
CA VAL A 142 0.37 -15.91 5.75
C VAL A 142 -0.64 -14.76 5.73
N PHE A 143 -0.63 -13.97 4.66
CA PHE A 143 -1.40 -12.75 4.57
C PHE A 143 -2.90 -13.03 4.45
N ILE A 144 -3.67 -12.55 5.44
CA ILE A 144 -5.13 -12.62 5.45
C ILE A 144 -5.72 -11.27 5.05
N SER A 145 -5.31 -10.21 5.75
CA SER A 145 -5.71 -8.82 5.46
C SER A 145 -4.66 -7.85 6.00
N PRO A 146 -4.66 -6.58 5.55
CA PRO A 146 -3.81 -5.56 6.15
C PRO A 146 -4.07 -5.40 7.65
N GLU A 147 -5.34 -5.33 8.05
CA GLU A 147 -5.79 -5.14 9.44
C GLU A 147 -5.31 -6.28 10.33
N ASP A 148 -5.41 -7.52 9.85
CA ASP A 148 -4.85 -8.69 10.54
C ASP A 148 -3.33 -8.63 10.66
N SER A 149 -2.62 -8.19 9.61
CA SER A 149 -1.15 -8.05 9.64
C SER A 149 -0.68 -7.09 10.73
N TYR A 150 -1.33 -5.93 10.88
CA TYR A 150 -1.02 -4.97 11.95
C TYR A 150 -1.33 -5.54 13.33
N ARG A 151 -2.50 -6.19 13.47
CA ARG A 151 -2.91 -6.82 14.73
C ARG A 151 -1.91 -7.88 15.17
N GLN A 152 -1.53 -8.80 14.28
CA GLN A 152 -0.55 -9.85 14.59
C GLN A 152 0.85 -9.28 14.90
N ALA A 153 1.20 -8.14 14.31
CA ALA A 153 2.45 -7.44 14.60
C ALA A 153 2.42 -6.62 15.90
N GLY A 154 1.28 -6.55 16.60
CA GLY A 154 1.10 -5.73 17.80
C GLY A 154 1.14 -4.22 17.51
N ILE A 155 0.71 -3.80 16.32
CA ILE A 155 0.78 -2.40 15.88
C ILE A 155 -0.60 -1.78 15.95
N LEU A 156 -0.75 -0.77 16.80
CA LEU A 156 -1.95 0.05 16.89
C LEU A 156 -1.81 1.25 15.96
N LEU A 157 -2.67 1.30 14.94
CA LEU A 157 -2.79 2.43 14.02
C LEU A 157 -3.82 3.43 14.53
N GLN A 158 -3.44 4.70 14.51
CA GLN A 158 -4.31 5.85 14.73
C GLN A 158 -4.62 6.50 13.39
N LYS A 159 -5.82 7.09 13.31
CA LYS A 159 -6.23 7.89 12.15
C LYS A 159 -6.03 9.36 12.47
N ILE A 160 -5.34 10.06 11.57
CA ILE A 160 -5.16 11.51 11.64
C ILE A 160 -5.24 12.13 10.24
N SER A 161 -5.62 13.40 10.17
CA SER A 161 -5.63 14.18 8.93
C SER A 161 -4.22 14.66 8.54
N VAL A 162 -4.07 15.14 7.30
CA VAL A 162 -2.83 15.77 6.83
C VAL A 162 -2.46 17.01 7.65
N ASP A 163 -3.46 17.79 8.05
CA ASP A 163 -3.25 19.00 8.84
C ASP A 163 -2.79 18.66 10.26
N GLN A 164 -3.40 17.64 10.88
CA GLN A 164 -2.98 17.12 12.18
C GLN A 164 -1.54 16.58 12.12
N LEU A 165 -1.19 15.82 11.08
CA LEU A 165 0.18 15.35 10.87
C LEU A 165 1.17 16.52 10.77
N ASN A 166 0.80 17.60 10.07
CA ASN A 166 1.64 18.79 9.93
C ASN A 166 1.81 19.56 11.25
N LEU A 167 0.76 19.63 12.08
CA LEU A 167 0.83 20.26 13.41
C LEU A 167 1.72 19.46 14.38
N ILE A 168 1.57 18.13 14.41
CA ILE A 168 2.45 17.24 15.19
C ILE A 168 3.91 17.42 14.76
N ARG A 169 4.18 17.51 13.45
CA ARG A 169 5.54 17.79 12.94
C ARG A 169 6.09 19.16 13.35
N LYS A 170 5.23 20.15 13.57
CA LYS A 170 5.61 21.47 14.09
C LYS A 170 5.82 21.47 15.61
N GLY A 171 5.52 20.37 16.30
CA GLY A 171 5.75 20.19 17.73
C GLY A 171 4.52 20.41 18.60
N ASP A 172 3.30 20.26 18.06
CA ASP A 172 2.08 20.31 18.87
C ASP A 172 1.98 19.09 19.79
N LEU A 173 2.38 19.27 21.05
CA LEU A 173 2.42 18.20 22.05
C LEU A 173 1.03 17.76 22.51
N GLN A 174 0.08 18.70 22.61
CA GLN A 174 -1.27 18.38 23.03
C GLN A 174 -1.97 17.51 21.98
N LEU A 175 -1.87 17.89 20.70
CA LEU A 175 -2.40 17.09 19.61
C LEU A 175 -1.70 15.73 19.50
N THR A 176 -0.39 15.68 19.76
CA THR A 176 0.35 14.41 19.79
C THR A 176 -0.22 13.45 20.83
N GLU A 177 -0.47 13.94 22.05
CA GLU A 177 -1.01 13.12 23.14
C GLU A 177 -2.43 12.64 22.84
N LEU A 178 -3.28 13.52 22.31
CA LEU A 178 -4.62 13.15 21.85
C LEU A 178 -4.57 12.08 20.75
N ALA A 179 -3.60 12.18 19.82
CA ALA A 179 -3.42 11.18 18.75
C ALA A 179 -3.04 9.82 19.32
N ILE A 180 -2.07 9.81 20.24
CA ILE A 180 -1.58 8.59 20.88
C ILE A 180 -2.69 7.88 21.65
N THR A 181 -3.53 8.65 22.36
CA THR A 181 -4.63 8.14 23.19
C THR A 181 -5.93 7.88 22.43
N ASN A 182 -5.94 8.05 21.09
CA ASN A 182 -7.12 7.90 20.23
C ASN A 182 -8.29 8.82 20.63
N GLN A 183 -8.00 10.05 21.04
CA GLN A 183 -8.98 11.07 21.45
C GLN A 183 -9.15 12.17 20.40
N ILE A 184 -8.72 11.92 19.16
CA ILE A 184 -8.84 12.85 18.03
C ILE A 184 -10.09 12.53 17.21
N ASN A 185 -10.85 13.58 16.89
CA ASN A 185 -11.86 13.52 15.83
C ASN A 185 -11.17 13.69 14.46
N VAL A 186 -11.44 12.78 13.53
CA VAL A 186 -10.86 12.74 12.18
C VAL A 186 -11.88 13.24 11.17
#